data_AF-A0A8T5RZ24-F1
#
_entry.id   AF-A0A8T5RZ24-F1
#
_cell.length_a   1.000
_cell.length_b   1.000
_cell.length_c   1.000
_cell.angle_alpha   90.00
_cell.angle_beta   90.00
_cell.angle_gamma   90.00
#
_symmetry.space_group_name_H-M   'P 1'
#
loop_
_entity.id
_entity.type
_entity.pdbx_description
1 polymer ?
#
loop_
_entity_poly.entity_id
_entity_poly.type
_entity_poly.pdbx_seq_one_letter_code
_entity_poly.pdbx_strand_id
1 'polypeptide(L)'
;MLEITELTIYILEKVIHEIAPELLNVYNVREDESEEQQIKTGQLHENRILGIMLKFYLEGKEKVTTKDIELEYKKFYKDIARSTVSTYLNILKKEGTLFKERVGRLVYYIFFEDPPYAISPFWFTRLFCVDPAYFYRAIYFSSLYSIADIIIKKHMKKGNFDEIVDCFRYLTGIIILYILKNRSSKCILCQFGKQERYNDLLESINSAIKDRTDVLPTELQEILFKKYAEIPNFGGYHYEDSDKELKMIEQLI
;
A
#
# COMPACT_ATOMS: atom_id res chain seq x y z
N MET A 1 9.66 12.11 5.93
CA MET A 1 8.58 11.34 5.26
C MET A 1 7.74 12.38 4.53
N LEU A 2 7.47 12.24 3.24
CA LEU A 2 6.50 13.12 2.56
C LEU A 2 5.15 12.91 3.25
N GLU A 3 4.43 13.96 3.60
CA GLU A 3 3.10 13.85 4.21
C GLU A 3 2.03 13.73 3.11
N ILE A 4 0.99 12.91 3.33
CA ILE A 4 -0.18 12.88 2.46
C ILE A 4 -1.03 14.10 2.82
N THR A 5 -0.97 15.11 1.96
CA THR A 5 -1.75 16.35 2.03
C THR A 5 -2.64 16.48 0.80
N GLU A 6 -3.65 17.33 0.86
CA GLU A 6 -4.52 17.65 -0.30
C GLU A 6 -3.70 18.07 -1.52
N LEU A 7 -2.67 18.90 -1.32
CA LEU A 7 -1.78 19.34 -2.39
C LEU A 7 -1.04 18.16 -3.04
N THR A 8 -0.51 17.23 -2.25
CA THR A 8 0.21 16.07 -2.79
C THR A 8 -0.71 15.09 -3.52
N ILE A 9 -1.96 14.98 -3.07
CA ILE A 9 -2.99 14.19 -3.75
C ILE A 9 -3.33 14.85 -5.09
N TYR A 10 -3.56 16.16 -5.10
CA TYR A 10 -3.81 16.92 -6.33
C TYR A 10 -2.70 16.79 -7.37
N ILE A 11 -1.43 16.83 -6.93
CA ILE A 11 -0.27 16.60 -7.81
C ILE A 11 -0.30 15.19 -8.40
N LEU A 12 -0.56 14.18 -7.56
CA LEU A 12 -0.68 12.79 -8.02
C LEU A 12 -1.80 12.63 -9.05
N GLU A 13 -2.99 13.17 -8.78
CA GLU A 13 -4.13 13.15 -9.71
C GLU A 13 -3.79 13.79 -11.04
N LYS A 14 -3.21 15.00 -11.02
CA LYS A 14 -2.79 15.69 -12.24
C LYS A 14 -1.82 14.84 -13.07
N VAL A 15 -0.84 14.23 -12.42
CA VAL A 15 0.14 13.36 -13.10
C VAL A 15 -0.53 12.11 -13.67
N ILE A 16 -1.45 11.48 -12.93
CA ILE A 16 -2.25 10.36 -13.43
C ILE A 16 -3.06 10.77 -14.66
N HIS A 17 -3.69 11.96 -14.66
CA HIS A 17 -4.46 12.45 -15.80
C HIS A 17 -3.60 12.65 -17.05
N GLU A 18 -2.36 13.12 -16.87
CA GLU A 18 -1.42 13.29 -17.99
C GLU A 18 -0.92 11.95 -18.53
N ILE A 19 -0.63 10.99 -17.65
CA ILE A 19 -0.05 9.70 -18.06
C ILE A 19 -1.12 8.75 -18.60
N ALA A 20 -2.26 8.64 -17.90
CA ALA A 20 -3.34 7.69 -18.13
C ALA A 20 -4.72 8.35 -17.88
N PRO A 21 -5.16 9.24 -18.78
CA PRO A 21 -6.46 9.93 -18.65
C PRO A 21 -7.64 8.95 -18.56
N GLU A 22 -7.50 7.73 -19.06
CA GLU A 22 -8.50 6.66 -18.94
C GLU A 22 -8.79 6.25 -17.48
N LEU A 23 -7.90 6.53 -16.53
CA LEU A 23 -8.06 6.17 -15.11
C LEU A 23 -8.85 7.20 -14.28
N LEU A 24 -9.20 8.36 -14.86
CA LEU A 24 -9.79 9.53 -14.18
C LEU A 24 -10.98 9.19 -13.28
N ASN A 25 -11.90 8.37 -13.79
CA ASN A 25 -13.18 8.10 -13.11
C ASN A 25 -13.11 6.90 -12.16
N VAL A 26 -12.00 6.17 -12.17
CA VAL A 26 -11.88 4.88 -11.48
C VAL A 26 -10.99 5.00 -10.23
N TYR A 27 -10.04 5.93 -10.23
CA TYR A 27 -9.06 6.09 -9.15
C TYR A 27 -9.55 6.88 -7.93
N ASN A 28 -10.45 7.86 -8.13
CA ASN A 28 -10.70 8.94 -7.15
C ASN A 28 -11.65 8.63 -5.98
N VAL A 29 -12.16 7.40 -5.82
CA VAL A 29 -13.11 7.14 -4.73
C VAL A 29 -12.42 6.45 -3.57
N ARG A 30 -12.09 7.28 -2.58
CA ARG A 30 -11.87 6.87 -1.19
C ARG A 30 -13.22 6.45 -0.61
N GLU A 31 -13.47 5.14 -0.55
CA GLU A 31 -14.76 4.62 -0.06
C GLU A 31 -14.94 4.71 1.46
N ASP A 32 -13.96 5.24 2.21
CA ASP A 32 -14.01 5.41 3.68
C ASP A 32 -15.09 6.40 4.16
N GLU A 33 -15.89 6.95 3.25
CA GLU A 33 -17.01 7.86 3.51
C GLU A 33 -18.41 7.22 3.36
N SER A 34 -18.55 5.96 2.94
CA SER A 34 -19.88 5.34 2.74
C SER A 34 -20.47 4.70 4.02
N GLU A 35 -21.77 4.89 4.27
CA GLU A 35 -22.48 4.38 5.45
C GLU A 35 -22.48 2.85 5.56
N GLU A 36 -22.52 2.12 4.44
CA GLU A 36 -22.43 0.65 4.43
C GLU A 36 -21.10 0.12 5.00
N GLN A 37 -20.03 0.93 5.00
CA GLN A 37 -18.76 0.56 5.59
C GLN A 37 -18.76 0.66 7.12
N GLN A 38 -19.60 1.48 7.75
CA GLN A 38 -19.59 1.66 9.22
C GLN A 38 -19.98 0.40 10.01
N ILE A 39 -20.66 -0.57 9.39
CA ILE A 39 -20.97 -1.87 10.00
C ILE A 39 -19.81 -2.86 9.81
N LYS A 40 -19.01 -2.71 8.73
CA LYS A 40 -17.81 -3.50 8.42
C LYS A 40 -16.52 -2.96 9.06
N THR A 41 -16.53 -1.76 9.64
CA THR A 41 -15.37 -1.10 10.26
C THR A 41 -14.86 -1.80 11.52
N GLY A 42 -15.70 -2.58 12.22
CA GLY A 42 -15.31 -3.29 13.44
C GLY A 42 -14.14 -4.27 13.22
N GLN A 43 -14.34 -5.23 12.32
CA GLN A 43 -13.30 -6.19 11.91
C GLN A 43 -12.12 -5.48 11.22
N LEU A 44 -12.37 -4.37 10.54
CA LEU A 44 -11.31 -3.59 9.91
C LEU A 44 -10.35 -2.96 10.91
N HIS A 45 -10.86 -2.32 11.97
CA HIS A 45 -10.04 -1.70 13.00
C HIS A 45 -9.22 -2.76 13.75
N GLU A 46 -9.83 -3.90 14.03
CA GLU A 46 -9.16 -5.06 14.62
C GLU A 46 -8.02 -5.58 13.75
N ASN A 47 -8.29 -5.83 12.46
CA ASN A 47 -7.27 -6.25 11.49
C ASN A 47 -6.12 -5.23 11.41
N ARG A 48 -6.43 -3.94 11.27
CA ARG A 48 -5.42 -2.87 11.21
C ARG A 48 -4.54 -2.83 12.46
N ILE A 49 -5.13 -3.00 13.64
CA ILE A 49 -4.41 -3.07 14.91
C ILE A 49 -3.53 -4.32 14.94
N LEU A 50 -4.04 -5.47 14.48
CA LEU A 50 -3.26 -6.71 14.35
C LEU A 50 -2.11 -6.57 13.34
N GLY A 51 -2.31 -5.84 12.24
CA GLY A 51 -1.27 -5.51 11.27
C GLY A 51 -0.18 -4.59 11.85
N ILE A 52 -0.55 -3.61 12.66
CA ILE A 52 0.40 -2.77 13.40
C ILE A 52 1.19 -3.61 14.42
N MET A 53 0.53 -4.52 15.13
CA MET A 53 1.20 -5.46 16.04
C MET A 53 2.24 -6.30 15.28
N LEU A 54 1.85 -6.86 14.15
CA LEU A 54 2.73 -7.66 13.30
C LEU A 54 3.92 -6.86 12.77
N LYS A 55 3.69 -5.59 12.39
CA LYS A 55 4.76 -4.66 12.00
C LYS A 55 5.78 -4.48 13.11
N PHE A 56 5.35 -4.16 14.32
CA PHE A 56 6.27 -3.98 15.44
C PHE A 56 7.05 -5.26 15.75
N TYR A 57 6.39 -6.42 15.70
CA TYR A 57 7.05 -7.72 15.87
C TYR A 57 8.16 -7.93 14.84
N LEU A 58 7.87 -7.70 13.54
CA LEU A 58 8.85 -7.80 12.45
C LEU A 58 10.02 -6.80 12.57
N GLU A 59 9.78 -5.65 13.19
CA GLU A 59 10.80 -4.64 13.49
C GLU A 59 11.62 -4.96 14.76
N GLY A 60 11.40 -6.14 15.37
CA GLY A 60 12.09 -6.58 16.59
C GLY A 60 11.50 -6.01 17.89
N LYS A 61 10.33 -5.38 17.84
CA LYS A 61 9.60 -4.86 19.00
C LYS A 61 8.44 -5.78 19.38
N GLU A 62 8.73 -6.76 20.22
CA GLU A 62 7.75 -7.76 20.66
C GLU A 62 6.71 -7.23 21.67
N LYS A 63 7.06 -6.18 22.44
CA LYS A 63 6.18 -5.60 23.47
C LYS A 63 5.64 -4.25 23.01
N VAL A 64 4.33 -4.16 22.82
CA VAL A 64 3.67 -2.96 22.27
C VAL A 64 2.63 -2.41 23.24
N THR A 65 2.63 -1.09 23.46
CA THR A 65 1.62 -0.43 24.30
C THR A 65 0.46 0.11 23.46
N THR A 66 -0.70 0.37 24.08
CA THR A 66 -1.83 1.03 23.38
C THR A 66 -1.42 2.37 22.74
N LYS A 67 -0.51 3.12 23.40
CA LYS A 67 0.00 4.40 22.87
C LYS A 67 0.86 4.20 21.62
N ASP A 68 1.67 3.14 21.58
CA ASP A 68 2.47 2.82 20.39
C ASP A 68 1.57 2.55 19.17
N ILE A 69 0.51 1.76 19.38
CA ILE A 69 -0.44 1.44 18.30
C ILE A 69 -1.20 2.68 17.86
N GLU A 70 -1.70 3.50 18.78
CA GLU A 70 -2.38 4.76 18.45
C GLU A 70 -1.51 5.67 17.59
N LEU A 71 -0.24 5.87 17.99
CA LEU A 71 0.70 6.71 17.24
C LEU A 71 1.02 6.15 15.86
N GLU A 72 1.16 4.82 15.74
CA GLU A 72 1.42 4.17 14.46
C GLU A 72 0.17 4.21 13.57
N TYR A 73 -1.01 3.92 14.14
CA TYR A 73 -2.29 3.90 13.44
C TYR A 73 -2.57 5.25 12.75
N LYS A 74 -2.34 6.36 13.45
CA LYS A 74 -2.53 7.72 12.92
C LYS A 74 -1.65 8.06 11.71
N LYS A 75 -0.52 7.36 11.51
CA LYS A 75 0.33 7.58 10.32
C LYS A 75 -0.30 7.05 9.04
N PHE A 76 -1.17 6.05 9.16
CA PHE A 76 -1.68 5.29 8.01
C PHE A 76 -3.20 5.41 7.84
N TYR A 77 -3.91 5.76 8.91
CA TYR A 77 -5.37 5.71 8.97
C TYR A 77 -5.95 6.96 9.60
N LYS A 78 -7.24 7.21 9.35
CA LYS A 78 -8.03 8.22 10.04
C LYS A 78 -7.93 8.01 11.55
N ASP A 79 -7.66 9.08 12.29
CA ASP A 79 -7.44 9.05 13.73
C ASP A 79 -8.63 8.40 14.46
N ILE A 80 -8.34 7.56 15.45
CA ILE A 80 -9.34 6.90 16.29
C ILE A 80 -9.01 7.11 17.76
N ALA A 81 -10.04 7.13 18.61
CA ALA A 81 -9.82 7.31 20.03
C ALA A 81 -8.97 6.19 20.62
N ARG A 82 -8.08 6.51 21.57
CA ARG A 82 -7.29 5.52 22.32
C ARG A 82 -8.17 4.44 22.98
N SER A 83 -9.37 4.80 23.42
CA SER A 83 -10.36 3.86 23.95
C SER A 83 -10.74 2.80 22.92
N THR A 84 -10.95 3.19 21.66
CA THR A 84 -11.22 2.30 20.54
C THR A 84 -10.06 1.34 20.28
N VAL A 85 -8.82 1.83 20.27
CA VAL A 85 -7.62 0.97 20.16
C VAL A 85 -7.56 -0.03 21.31
N SER A 86 -7.82 0.42 22.54
CA SER A 86 -7.84 -0.45 23.71
C SER A 86 -8.95 -1.51 23.64
N THR A 87 -10.11 -1.18 23.06
CA THR A 87 -11.22 -2.13 22.87
C THR A 87 -10.79 -3.28 21.97
N TYR A 88 -10.26 -3.01 20.79
CA TYR A 88 -9.84 -4.05 19.85
C TYR A 88 -8.66 -4.87 20.35
N LEU A 89 -7.70 -4.25 21.04
CA LEU A 89 -6.63 -5.00 21.70
C LEU A 89 -7.15 -5.98 22.76
N ASN A 90 -8.21 -5.63 23.48
CA ASN A 90 -8.84 -6.53 24.44
C ASN A 90 -9.68 -7.62 23.76
N ILE A 91 -10.25 -7.35 22.57
CA ILE A 91 -10.92 -8.36 21.74
C ILE A 91 -9.91 -9.40 21.27
N LEU A 92 -8.82 -8.97 20.62
CA LEU A 92 -7.72 -9.86 20.19
C LEU A 92 -7.11 -10.67 21.34
N LYS A 93 -7.06 -10.08 22.54
CA LYS A 93 -6.66 -10.81 23.75
C LYS A 93 -7.68 -11.89 24.15
N LYS A 94 -8.97 -11.56 24.13
CA LYS A 94 -10.05 -12.49 24.48
C LYS A 94 -10.09 -13.68 23.52
N GLU A 95 -9.74 -13.46 22.26
CA GLU A 95 -9.67 -14.47 21.20
C GLU A 95 -8.39 -15.32 21.24
N GLY A 96 -7.45 -15.00 22.13
CA GLY A 96 -6.21 -15.78 22.31
C GLY A 96 -5.08 -15.39 21.35
N THR A 97 -5.29 -14.41 20.46
CA THR A 97 -4.24 -13.91 19.55
C THR A 97 -3.13 -13.18 20.31
N LEU A 98 -3.49 -12.44 21.35
CA LEU A 98 -2.57 -11.63 22.17
C LEU A 98 -2.66 -12.01 23.64
N PHE A 99 -1.57 -11.83 24.38
CA PHE A 99 -1.60 -11.76 25.84
C PHE A 99 -1.17 -10.39 26.34
N LYS A 100 -1.44 -10.15 27.63
CA LYS A 100 -1.25 -8.87 28.29
C LYS A 100 -0.30 -9.00 29.47
N GLU A 101 0.78 -8.25 29.44
CA GLU A 101 1.76 -8.13 30.53
C GLU A 101 1.65 -6.74 31.17
N ARG A 102 1.78 -6.66 32.50
CA ARG A 102 1.81 -5.38 33.23
C ARG A 102 3.15 -5.19 33.90
N VAL A 103 3.77 -4.04 33.63
CA VAL A 103 4.99 -3.60 34.31
C VAL A 103 4.70 -2.22 34.91
N GLY A 104 4.41 -2.19 36.22
CA GLY A 104 3.96 -0.99 36.91
C GLY A 104 2.64 -0.46 36.35
N ARG A 105 2.64 0.79 35.85
CA ARG A 105 1.47 1.43 35.22
C ARG A 105 1.35 1.12 33.72
N LEU A 106 2.36 0.50 33.12
CA LEU A 106 2.39 0.21 31.69
C LEU A 106 1.76 -1.16 31.42
N VAL A 107 0.99 -1.19 30.33
CA VAL A 107 0.36 -2.38 29.79
C VAL A 107 1.00 -2.68 28.45
N TYR A 108 1.55 -3.87 28.31
CA TYR A 108 2.08 -4.39 27.07
C TYR A 108 1.16 -5.46 26.52
N TYR A 109 1.00 -5.43 25.20
CA TYR A 109 0.37 -6.47 24.39
C TYR A 109 1.47 -7.18 23.62
N ILE A 110 1.39 -8.51 23.59
CA ILE A 110 2.40 -9.40 23.01
C ILE A 110 1.63 -10.52 22.30
N PHE A 111 2.13 -11.01 21.17
CA PHE A 111 1.55 -12.16 20.49
C PHE A 111 1.61 -13.40 21.39
N PHE A 112 0.52 -14.16 21.48
CA PHE A 112 0.46 -15.37 22.30
C PHE A 112 1.36 -16.48 21.75
N GLU A 113 1.39 -16.61 20.43
CA GLU A 113 2.29 -17.48 19.68
C GLU A 113 3.03 -16.64 18.65
N ASP A 114 4.26 -17.03 18.33
CA ASP A 114 4.98 -16.42 17.22
C ASP A 114 4.11 -16.53 15.95
N PRO A 115 3.94 -15.43 15.20
CA PRO A 115 3.26 -15.50 13.92
C PRO A 115 3.92 -16.58 13.04
N PRO A 116 3.14 -17.31 12.20
CA PRO A 116 3.63 -18.47 11.47
C PRO A 116 4.95 -18.20 10.73
N TYR A 117 5.87 -19.19 10.77
CA TYR A 117 7.26 -19.07 10.31
C TYR A 117 7.38 -18.43 8.92
N ALA A 118 8.31 -17.47 8.82
CA ALA A 118 8.47 -16.55 7.70
C ALA A 118 7.14 -15.88 7.34
N ILE A 119 6.67 -14.95 8.21
CA ILE A 119 5.45 -14.16 8.03
C ILE A 119 5.32 -13.80 6.55
N SER A 120 4.41 -14.51 5.87
CA SER A 120 4.17 -14.26 4.47
C SER A 120 3.75 -12.81 4.36
N PRO A 121 4.31 -12.02 3.44
CA PRO A 121 3.88 -10.63 3.26
C PRO A 121 2.39 -10.50 2.91
N PHE A 122 1.74 -11.62 2.52
CA PHE A 122 0.28 -11.75 2.43
C PHE A 122 -0.43 -11.54 3.77
N TRP A 123 0.09 -12.10 4.87
CA TRP A 123 -0.44 -11.86 6.21
C TRP A 123 -0.34 -10.38 6.57
N PHE A 124 0.75 -9.72 6.17
CA PHE A 124 0.88 -8.28 6.33
C PHE A 124 -0.14 -7.50 5.50
N THR A 125 -0.33 -7.85 4.22
CA THR A 125 -1.30 -7.16 3.34
C THR A 125 -2.76 -7.40 3.72
N ARG A 126 -3.07 -8.56 4.30
CA ARG A 126 -4.42 -8.90 4.76
C ARG A 126 -4.79 -8.14 6.04
N LEU A 127 -3.82 -7.97 6.93
CA LEU A 127 -4.02 -7.33 8.24
C LEU A 127 -3.80 -5.82 8.18
N PHE A 128 -2.94 -5.35 7.28
CA PHE A 128 -2.58 -3.94 7.16
C PHE A 128 -3.01 -3.39 5.80
N CYS A 129 -3.60 -2.19 5.78
CA CYS A 129 -3.86 -1.50 4.54
C CYS A 129 -2.53 -1.06 3.93
N VAL A 130 -2.15 -1.68 2.81
CA VAL A 130 -0.94 -1.29 2.08
C VAL A 130 -1.11 0.04 1.34
N ASP A 131 -2.35 0.50 1.22
CA ASP A 131 -2.77 1.70 0.52
C ASP A 131 -1.89 2.93 0.83
N PRO A 132 -1.67 3.32 2.12
CA PRO A 132 -0.94 4.54 2.41
C PRO A 132 0.54 4.44 1.98
N ALA A 133 1.16 3.27 2.10
CA ALA A 133 2.54 3.06 1.72
C ALA A 133 2.73 3.18 0.19
N TYR A 134 1.81 2.63 -0.59
CA TYR A 134 1.80 2.83 -2.05
C TYR A 134 1.47 4.28 -2.43
N PHE A 135 0.58 4.96 -1.70
CA PHE A 135 0.30 6.39 -1.89
C PHE A 135 1.53 7.26 -1.64
N TYR A 136 2.26 7.05 -0.54
CA TYR A 136 3.51 7.78 -0.28
C TYR A 136 4.53 7.60 -1.41
N ARG A 137 4.62 6.39 -1.96
CA ARG A 137 5.52 6.12 -3.08
C ARG A 137 5.02 6.74 -4.38
N ALA A 138 3.73 6.69 -4.67
CA ALA A 138 3.13 7.37 -5.81
C ALA A 138 3.39 8.87 -5.75
N ILE A 139 3.14 9.51 -4.59
CA ILE A 139 3.42 10.94 -4.36
C ILE A 139 4.89 11.27 -4.60
N TYR A 140 5.81 10.42 -4.14
CA TYR A 140 7.24 10.59 -4.37
C TYR A 140 7.55 10.64 -5.88
N PHE A 141 7.07 9.67 -6.66
CA PHE A 141 7.32 9.63 -8.10
C PHE A 141 6.56 10.71 -8.87
N SER A 142 5.34 11.08 -8.47
CA SER A 142 4.62 12.22 -9.03
C SER A 142 5.37 13.53 -8.80
N SER A 143 6.03 13.67 -7.65
CA SER A 143 6.90 14.81 -7.38
C SER A 143 8.09 14.83 -8.35
N LEU A 144 8.77 13.70 -8.54
CA LEU A 144 9.87 13.57 -9.52
C LEU A 144 9.42 13.89 -10.95
N TYR A 145 8.25 13.38 -11.36
CA TYR A 145 7.65 13.68 -12.66
C TYR A 145 7.42 15.19 -12.83
N SER A 146 6.88 15.85 -11.81
CA SER A 146 6.54 17.28 -11.84
C SER A 146 7.78 18.18 -11.95
N ILE A 147 8.91 17.77 -11.37
CA ILE A 147 10.17 18.55 -11.38
C ILE A 147 11.22 17.97 -12.35
N ALA A 148 10.79 17.15 -13.31
CA ALA A 148 11.69 16.44 -14.23
C ALA A 148 12.67 17.39 -14.94
N ASP A 149 12.20 18.57 -15.38
CA ASP A 149 13.04 19.56 -16.05
C ASP A 149 14.17 20.07 -15.14
N ILE A 150 13.89 20.29 -13.85
CA ILE A 150 14.88 20.73 -12.86
C ILE A 150 15.92 19.64 -12.62
N ILE A 151 15.48 18.38 -12.47
CA ILE A 151 16.37 17.23 -12.26
C ILE A 151 17.29 17.06 -13.46
N ILE A 152 16.73 17.03 -14.67
CA ILE A 152 17.53 16.84 -15.89
C ILE A 152 18.49 18.01 -16.10
N LYS A 153 18.07 19.27 -15.91
CA LYS A 153 18.96 20.45 -16.05
C LYS A 153 20.19 20.35 -15.14
N LYS A 154 20.00 19.83 -13.93
CA LYS A 154 21.05 19.72 -12.93
C LYS A 154 22.08 18.63 -13.25
N HIS A 155 21.66 17.53 -13.87
CA HIS A 155 22.49 16.33 -14.05
C HIS A 155 22.97 16.12 -15.48
N MET A 156 22.31 16.73 -16.46
CA MET A 156 22.65 16.60 -17.86
C MET A 156 23.83 17.51 -18.23
N LYS A 157 24.81 16.94 -18.95
CA LYS A 157 25.98 17.67 -19.44
C LYS A 157 25.93 17.97 -20.94
N LYS A 158 25.28 17.11 -21.74
CA LYS A 158 25.13 17.18 -23.22
C LYS A 158 23.90 16.37 -23.66
N GLY A 159 23.33 16.67 -24.83
CA GLY A 159 22.20 15.95 -25.46
C GLY A 159 20.99 16.86 -25.74
N ASN A 160 19.89 16.30 -26.24
CA ASN A 160 18.63 17.02 -26.39
C ASN A 160 17.87 17.06 -25.05
N PHE A 161 17.77 18.24 -24.46
CA PHE A 161 17.21 18.43 -23.12
C PHE A 161 15.74 18.00 -23.05
N ASP A 162 14.93 18.46 -23.99
CA ASP A 162 13.48 18.24 -23.98
C ASP A 162 13.16 16.74 -24.15
N GLU A 163 13.83 16.06 -25.07
CA GLU A 163 13.67 14.60 -25.26
C GLU A 163 14.01 13.81 -23.98
N ILE A 164 15.07 14.19 -23.26
CA ILE A 164 15.44 13.48 -22.02
C ILE A 164 14.42 13.76 -20.91
N VAL A 165 13.88 14.97 -20.81
CA VAL A 165 12.79 15.28 -19.88
C VAL A 165 11.56 14.44 -20.19
N ASP A 166 11.20 14.31 -21.46
CA ASP A 166 10.06 13.50 -21.88
C ASP A 166 10.28 12.00 -21.62
N CYS A 167 11.47 11.47 -21.93
CA CYS A 167 11.83 10.10 -21.57
C CYS A 167 11.79 9.86 -20.05
N PHE A 168 12.27 10.80 -19.25
CA PHE A 168 12.24 10.70 -17.79
C PHE A 168 10.80 10.68 -17.27
N ARG A 169 9.95 11.59 -17.78
CA ARG A 169 8.52 11.63 -17.45
C ARG A 169 7.82 10.35 -17.86
N TYR A 170 8.10 9.84 -19.05
CA TYR A 170 7.54 8.60 -19.56
C TYR A 170 7.85 7.40 -18.66
N LEU A 171 9.13 7.19 -18.33
CA LEU A 171 9.54 6.09 -17.44
C LEU A 171 8.98 6.26 -16.02
N THR A 172 8.98 7.50 -15.50
CA THR A 172 8.39 7.80 -14.18
C THR A 172 6.89 7.55 -14.18
N GLY A 173 6.20 7.87 -15.27
CA GLY A 173 4.78 7.62 -15.41
C GLY A 173 4.45 6.14 -15.42
N ILE A 174 5.25 5.32 -16.11
CA ILE A 174 5.14 3.86 -16.07
C ILE A 174 5.34 3.32 -14.64
N ILE A 175 6.31 3.85 -13.88
CA ILE A 175 6.51 3.48 -12.48
C ILE A 175 5.24 3.79 -11.66
N ILE A 176 4.63 4.95 -11.85
CA ILE A 176 3.38 5.33 -11.18
C ILE A 176 2.26 4.33 -11.52
N LEU A 177 2.09 3.96 -12.79
CA LEU A 177 1.09 2.96 -13.18
C LEU A 177 1.35 1.59 -12.53
N TYR A 178 2.61 1.14 -12.48
CA TYR A 178 2.96 -0.09 -11.77
C TYR A 178 2.70 -0.01 -10.26
N ILE A 179 2.92 1.15 -9.63
CA ILE A 179 2.55 1.39 -8.22
C ILE A 179 1.04 1.23 -8.03
N LEU A 180 0.24 1.82 -8.92
CA LEU A 180 -1.22 1.69 -8.89
C LEU A 180 -1.66 0.23 -9.08
N LYS A 181 -1.05 -0.51 -10.01
CA LYS A 181 -1.30 -1.94 -10.22
C LYS A 181 -1.01 -2.75 -8.96
N ASN A 182 0.18 -2.56 -8.38
CA ASN A 182 0.62 -3.28 -7.18
C ASN A 182 -0.24 -2.99 -5.96
N ARG A 183 -0.70 -1.74 -5.84
CA ARG A 183 -1.68 -1.32 -4.83
C ARG A 183 -3.00 -2.04 -5.04
N SER A 184 -3.57 -1.97 -6.25
CA SER A 184 -4.89 -2.55 -6.55
C SER A 184 -4.91 -4.07 -6.39
N SER A 185 -3.90 -4.79 -6.88
CA SER A 185 -3.83 -6.25 -6.72
C SER A 185 -3.76 -6.69 -5.26
N LYS A 186 -3.00 -5.97 -4.42
CA LYS A 186 -2.92 -6.24 -2.98
C LYS A 186 -4.17 -5.78 -2.23
N CYS A 187 -4.92 -4.81 -2.76
CA CYS A 187 -6.23 -4.41 -2.22
C CYS A 187 -7.33 -5.43 -2.53
N ILE A 188 -7.27 -6.15 -3.67
CA ILE A 188 -8.17 -7.29 -3.99
C ILE A 188 -8.09 -8.40 -2.95
N LEU A 189 -6.91 -8.63 -2.38
CA LEU A 189 -6.73 -9.54 -1.25
C LEU A 189 -7.26 -8.99 0.08
N CYS A 190 -7.53 -7.68 0.16
CA CYS A 190 -8.20 -7.05 1.27
C CYS A 190 -9.71 -7.20 1.11
N GLN A 191 -10.45 -7.17 2.23
CA GLN A 191 -11.92 -7.24 2.24
C GLN A 191 -12.63 -6.17 1.39
N PHE A 192 -11.92 -5.08 1.02
CA PHE A 192 -12.44 -4.03 0.14
C PHE A 192 -12.34 -4.35 -1.34
N GLY A 193 -11.32 -5.09 -1.78
CA GLY A 193 -11.13 -5.32 -3.21
C GLY A 193 -11.95 -6.49 -3.78
N LYS A 194 -12.90 -7.05 -3.02
CA LYS A 194 -13.91 -7.99 -3.54
C LYS A 194 -15.07 -7.32 -4.30
N GLN A 195 -15.04 -6.00 -4.45
CA GLN A 195 -16.06 -5.27 -5.20
C GLN A 195 -15.72 -5.23 -6.68
N GLU A 196 -16.75 -5.34 -7.53
CA GLU A 196 -16.65 -5.30 -9.00
C GLU A 196 -15.82 -4.10 -9.51
N ARG A 197 -16.01 -2.95 -8.90
CA ARG A 197 -15.26 -1.73 -9.22
C ARG A 197 -13.73 -1.87 -9.10
N TYR A 198 -13.22 -2.65 -8.15
CA TYR A 198 -11.79 -2.88 -8.02
C TYR A 198 -11.24 -3.75 -9.15
N ASN A 199 -12.07 -4.65 -9.69
CA ASN A 199 -11.71 -5.43 -10.88
C ASN A 199 -11.62 -4.51 -12.10
N ASP A 200 -12.61 -3.65 -12.32
CA ASP A 200 -12.62 -2.65 -13.41
C ASP A 200 -11.40 -1.72 -13.33
N LEU A 201 -11.04 -1.28 -12.12
CA LEU A 201 -9.83 -0.49 -11.87
C LEU A 201 -8.57 -1.26 -12.28
N LEU A 202 -8.44 -2.51 -11.86
CA LEU A 202 -7.27 -3.32 -12.15
C LEU A 202 -7.14 -3.60 -13.66
N GLU A 203 -8.24 -3.89 -14.35
CA GLU A 203 -8.27 -4.08 -15.79
C GLU A 203 -7.84 -2.83 -16.54
N SER A 204 -8.39 -1.67 -16.17
CA SER A 204 -8.05 -0.38 -16.76
C SER A 204 -6.57 -0.04 -16.59
N ILE A 205 -6.02 -0.28 -15.39
CA ILE A 205 -4.59 -0.10 -15.10
C ILE A 205 -3.74 -1.05 -15.95
N ASN A 206 -4.13 -2.32 -16.07
CA ASN A 206 -3.38 -3.30 -16.86
C ASN A 206 -3.34 -2.94 -18.34
N SER A 207 -4.45 -2.48 -18.92
CA SER A 207 -4.48 -1.97 -20.30
C SER A 207 -3.53 -0.79 -20.45
N ALA A 208 -3.62 0.19 -19.55
CA ALA A 208 -2.80 1.38 -19.59
C ALA A 208 -1.29 1.07 -19.53
N ILE A 209 -0.90 0.11 -18.69
CA ILE A 209 0.49 -0.36 -18.60
C ILE A 209 0.93 -1.02 -19.90
N LYS A 210 0.13 -1.94 -20.43
CA LYS A 210 0.46 -2.68 -21.65
C LYS A 210 0.74 -1.72 -22.82
N ASP A 211 -0.18 -0.80 -23.07
CA ASP A 211 -0.09 0.17 -24.17
C ASP A 211 1.19 1.04 -24.10
N ARG A 212 1.71 1.27 -22.87
CA ARG A 212 2.90 2.10 -22.61
C ARG A 212 4.19 1.28 -22.44
N THR A 213 4.11 -0.04 -22.33
CA THR A 213 5.30 -0.88 -22.08
C THR A 213 5.64 -1.77 -23.26
N ASP A 214 4.73 -1.97 -24.21
CA ASP A 214 4.95 -2.76 -25.44
C ASP A 214 6.14 -2.25 -26.29
N VAL A 215 6.52 -0.98 -26.14
CA VAL A 215 7.67 -0.37 -26.84
C VAL A 215 8.99 -0.46 -26.07
N LEU A 216 8.98 -1.00 -24.84
CA LEU A 216 10.14 -1.07 -23.97
C LEU A 216 10.76 -2.47 -23.93
N PRO A 217 12.09 -2.60 -23.82
CA PRO A 217 12.73 -3.89 -23.56
C PRO A 217 12.21 -4.53 -22.27
N THR A 218 12.00 -5.86 -22.28
CA THR A 218 11.52 -6.63 -21.13
C THR A 218 12.36 -6.40 -19.86
N GLU A 219 13.68 -6.35 -20.00
CA GLU A 219 14.60 -6.08 -18.89
C GLU A 219 14.32 -4.74 -18.20
N LEU A 220 14.00 -3.70 -18.98
CA LEU A 220 13.66 -2.39 -18.45
C LEU A 220 12.30 -2.43 -17.75
N GLN A 221 11.31 -3.09 -18.35
CA GLN A 221 10.00 -3.28 -17.72
C GLN A 221 10.13 -3.95 -16.35
N GLU A 222 10.94 -5.01 -16.25
CA GLU A 222 11.22 -5.69 -14.99
C GLU A 222 11.89 -4.79 -13.96
N ILE A 223 12.85 -3.95 -14.38
CA ILE A 223 13.50 -2.99 -13.49
C ILE A 223 12.48 -1.97 -12.94
N LEU A 224 11.65 -1.38 -13.81
CA LEU A 224 10.62 -0.40 -13.42
C LEU A 224 9.63 -1.02 -12.43
N PHE A 225 9.20 -2.25 -12.70
CA PHE A 225 8.26 -2.97 -11.86
C PHE A 225 8.86 -3.41 -10.52
N LYS A 226 9.95 -4.20 -10.56
CA LYS A 226 10.51 -4.88 -9.38
C LYS A 226 11.28 -3.93 -8.46
N LYS A 227 12.06 -2.98 -9.02
CA LYS A 227 12.96 -2.13 -8.22
C LYS A 227 12.30 -0.83 -7.76
N TYR A 228 11.45 -0.24 -8.59
CA TYR A 228 10.93 1.10 -8.32
C TYR A 228 9.48 1.10 -7.85
N ALA A 229 8.62 0.29 -8.48
CA ALA A 229 7.20 0.30 -8.14
C ALA A 229 6.85 -0.55 -6.90
N GLU A 230 7.53 -1.68 -6.71
CA GLU A 230 7.21 -2.66 -5.66
C GLU A 230 7.87 -2.36 -4.31
N ILE A 231 7.12 -2.46 -3.21
CA ILE A 231 7.62 -2.16 -1.86
C ILE A 231 8.16 -3.45 -1.22
N PRO A 232 9.46 -3.54 -0.92
CA PRO A 232 10.10 -4.77 -0.44
C PRO A 232 9.46 -5.37 0.83
N ASN A 233 8.98 -4.52 1.75
CA ASN A 233 8.31 -4.96 2.98
C ASN A 233 6.97 -5.67 2.73
N PHE A 234 6.38 -5.51 1.54
CA PHE A 234 5.20 -6.28 1.11
C PHE A 234 5.58 -7.47 0.22
N GLY A 235 6.84 -7.93 0.27
CA GLY A 235 7.25 -9.22 -0.25
C GLY A 235 7.46 -9.32 -1.75
N GLY A 236 7.32 -8.23 -2.50
CA GLY A 236 7.49 -8.31 -3.95
C GLY A 236 6.56 -9.32 -4.62
N TYR A 237 5.28 -9.36 -4.22
CA TYR A 237 4.29 -10.30 -4.76
C TYR A 237 4.19 -10.16 -6.29
N HIS A 238 4.90 -11.04 -6.98
CA HIS A 238 4.80 -11.26 -8.41
C HIS A 238 3.86 -12.44 -8.62
N TYR A 239 2.63 -12.15 -9.01
CA TYR A 239 1.69 -13.15 -9.50
C TYR A 239 2.17 -13.63 -10.86
N GLU A 240 3.16 -14.52 -10.87
CA GLU A 240 3.52 -15.29 -12.06
C GLU A 240 2.90 -16.70 -12.02
N ASP A 241 2.14 -17.04 -10.97
CA ASP A 241 1.74 -18.43 -10.71
C ASP A 241 0.28 -18.50 -10.22
N SER A 242 -0.65 -18.70 -11.15
CA SER A 242 -2.10 -18.87 -10.88
C SER A 242 -2.39 -20.04 -9.94
N ASP A 243 -1.51 -21.05 -9.93
CA ASP A 243 -1.59 -22.21 -9.04
C ASP A 243 -1.30 -21.85 -7.57
N LYS A 244 -0.51 -20.81 -7.30
CA LYS A 244 -0.28 -20.34 -5.93
C LYS A 244 -1.49 -19.59 -5.38
N GLU A 245 -2.20 -18.85 -6.21
CA GLU A 245 -3.43 -18.16 -5.81
C GLU A 245 -4.52 -19.17 -5.41
N LEU A 246 -4.73 -20.21 -6.23
CA LEU A 246 -5.66 -21.30 -5.93
C LEU A 246 -5.25 -22.10 -4.69
N LYS A 247 -3.97 -22.50 -4.56
CA LYS A 247 -3.47 -23.20 -3.36
C LYS A 247 -3.60 -22.36 -2.09
N MET A 248 -3.44 -21.04 -2.19
CA MET A 248 -3.63 -20.14 -1.06
C MET A 248 -5.11 -19.99 -0.69
N ILE A 249 -6.02 -19.95 -1.67
CA ILE A 249 -7.47 -19.99 -1.42
C ILE A 249 -7.88 -21.31 -0.77
N GLU A 250 -7.31 -22.43 -1.20
CA GLU A 250 -7.58 -23.76 -0.61
C GLU A 250 -7.06 -23.91 0.82
N GLN A 251 -5.94 -23.26 1.18
CA GLN A 251 -5.44 -23.23 2.56
C GLN A 251 -6.28 -22.36 3.52
N LEU A 252 -7.26 -21.63 2.99
CA LEU A 252 -8.14 -20.73 3.74
C LEU A 252 -9.52 -21.34 4.08
N ILE A 253 -9.81 -22.56 3.59
CA ILE A 253 -11.02 -23.34 3.85
C ILE A 253 -10.68 -24.46 4.83
#